data_AF-A0A453B7P5-F1
#
_entry.id   AF-A0A453B7P5-F1
#
_cell.length_a   1.000
_cell.length_b   1.000
_cell.length_c   1.000
_cell.angle_alpha   90.00
_cell.angle_beta   90.00
_cell.angle_gamma   90.00
#
_symmetry.space_group_name_H-M   'P 1'
#
loop_
_entity.id
_entity.type
_entity.pdbx_description
1 polymer ?
#
loop_
_entity_poly.entity_id
_entity_poly.type
_entity_poly.pdbx_seq_one_letter_code
_entity_poly.pdbx_strand_id
1 'polypeptide(L)'
;IITKYGLQKHPFLTQVYDARKKWAKPYFMGVFYAKMTSTQRSESANHLLKGYIPPGCPMHLFVKQFEKIRFDHESEESYQEKRTSI
;
A
#
# COMPACT_ATOMS: atom_id res chain seq x y z
N ILE A 1 -20.85 -16.79 -2.34
CA ILE A 1 -20.85 -15.63 -3.26
C ILE A 1 -20.46 -16.07 -4.67
N ILE A 2 -19.27 -16.62 -4.91
CA ILE A 2 -18.84 -17.06 -6.26
C ILE A 2 -19.82 -18.06 -6.91
N THR A 3 -20.19 -19.13 -6.22
CA THR A 3 -21.19 -20.11 -6.72
C THR A 3 -22.59 -19.52 -6.85
N LYS A 4 -23.01 -18.67 -5.90
CA LYS A 4 -24.34 -18.05 -5.87
C LYS A 4 -24.60 -17.17 -7.10
N TYR A 5 -23.56 -16.55 -7.64
CA TYR A 5 -23.66 -15.65 -8.80
C TYR A 5 -23.01 -16.22 -10.08
N GLY A 6 -22.65 -17.52 -10.10
CA GLY A 6 -22.06 -18.14 -11.30
C GLY A 6 -20.67 -17.60 -11.70
N LEU A 7 -19.95 -16.96 -10.79
CA LEU A 7 -18.67 -16.26 -11.07
C LEU A 7 -17.44 -17.20 -11.10
N GLN A 8 -17.66 -18.51 -11.10
CA GLN A 8 -16.61 -19.53 -10.98
C GLN A 8 -15.61 -19.50 -12.15
N LYS A 9 -16.05 -19.03 -13.32
CA LYS A 9 -15.20 -18.93 -14.53
C LYS A 9 -14.26 -17.72 -14.51
N HIS A 10 -14.32 -16.84 -13.52
CA HIS A 10 -13.48 -15.65 -13.44
C HIS A 10 -12.32 -15.89 -12.45
N PRO A 11 -11.11 -16.26 -12.92
CA PRO A 11 -10.04 -16.74 -12.04
C PRO A 11 -9.64 -15.70 -10.98
N PHE A 12 -9.61 -14.43 -11.36
CA PHE A 12 -9.33 -13.33 -10.45
C PHE A 12 -10.35 -13.22 -9.29
N LEU A 13 -11.65 -13.32 -9.57
CA LEU A 13 -12.68 -13.21 -8.53
C LEU A 13 -12.64 -14.42 -7.60
N THR A 14 -12.40 -15.60 -8.14
CA THR A 14 -12.21 -16.82 -7.34
C THR A 14 -11.00 -16.70 -6.41
N GLN A 15 -9.85 -16.24 -6.93
CA GLN A 15 -8.64 -16.04 -6.13
C GLN A 15 -8.84 -15.03 -5.00
N VAL A 16 -9.42 -13.86 -5.31
CA VAL A 16 -9.72 -12.82 -4.31
C VAL A 16 -10.69 -13.35 -3.27
N TYR A 17 -11.73 -14.06 -3.70
CA TYR A 17 -12.70 -14.63 -2.79
C TYR A 17 -12.06 -15.66 -1.87
N ASP A 18 -11.19 -16.55 -2.35
CA ASP A 18 -10.54 -17.56 -1.50
C ASP A 18 -9.55 -16.96 -0.50
N ALA A 19 -8.89 -15.86 -0.87
CA ALA A 19 -8.03 -15.11 0.03
C ALA A 19 -8.76 -14.52 1.26
N ARG A 20 -10.10 -14.41 1.22
CA ARG A 20 -10.92 -13.84 2.32
C ARG A 20 -10.71 -14.52 3.68
N LYS A 21 -10.33 -15.79 3.69
CA LYS A 21 -10.03 -16.54 4.93
C LYS A 21 -8.90 -15.87 5.75
N LYS A 22 -8.05 -15.10 5.08
CA LYS A 22 -6.91 -14.37 5.67
C LYS A 22 -7.26 -12.97 6.17
N TRP A 23 -8.47 -12.47 5.89
CA TRP A 23 -8.85 -11.08 6.18
C TRP A 23 -9.31 -10.86 7.61
N ALA A 24 -9.76 -11.92 8.30
CA ALA A 24 -10.26 -11.81 9.65
C ALA A 24 -9.10 -11.74 10.66
N LYS A 25 -9.18 -10.85 11.67
CA LYS A 25 -8.19 -10.77 12.75
C LYS A 25 -7.88 -12.12 13.43
N PRO A 26 -8.86 -13.02 13.66
CA PRO A 26 -8.60 -14.36 14.19
C PRO A 26 -7.68 -15.25 13.34
N TYR A 27 -7.52 -14.98 12.03
CA TYR A 27 -6.55 -15.69 11.19
C TYR A 27 -5.12 -15.60 11.75
N PHE A 28 -4.82 -14.52 12.48
CA PHE A 28 -3.52 -14.27 13.10
C PHE A 28 -3.45 -14.70 14.57
N MET A 29 -4.54 -15.18 15.17
CA MET A 29 -4.60 -15.43 16.63
C MET A 29 -3.82 -16.65 17.14
N GLY A 30 -3.12 -17.39 16.28
CA GLY A 30 -2.26 -18.52 16.69
C GLY A 30 -0.82 -18.42 16.18
N VAL A 31 -0.47 -17.32 15.50
CA VAL A 31 0.83 -17.17 14.84
C VAL A 31 1.52 -15.95 15.41
N PHE A 32 2.65 -16.18 16.09
CA PHE A 32 3.43 -15.10 16.67
C PHE A 32 4.13 -14.30 15.56
N TYR A 33 3.56 -13.15 15.24
CA TYR A 33 4.05 -12.22 14.23
C TYR A 33 4.82 -11.08 14.91
N ALA A 34 6.04 -11.37 15.36
CA ALA A 34 6.93 -10.40 16.01
C ALA A 34 7.06 -9.13 15.15
N LYS A 35 6.40 -8.03 15.55
CA LYS A 35 6.38 -6.74 14.83
C LYS A 35 5.74 -6.74 13.43
N MET A 36 5.16 -7.85 12.95
CA MET A 36 4.51 -7.90 11.64
C MET A 36 3.06 -7.35 11.64
N THR A 37 2.50 -7.08 12.82
CA THR A 37 1.23 -6.37 12.99
C THR A 37 1.39 -4.85 13.09
N SER A 38 2.62 -4.33 13.04
CA SER A 38 2.84 -2.88 13.12
C SER A 38 2.44 -2.19 11.83
N THR A 39 1.53 -1.23 11.94
CA THR A 39 1.12 -0.32 10.85
C THR A 39 2.06 0.88 10.70
N GLN A 40 3.15 0.94 11.46
CA GLN A 40 4.04 2.10 11.51
C GLN A 40 4.60 2.53 10.13
N ARG A 41 4.93 1.58 9.25
CA ARG A 41 5.40 1.90 7.89
C ARG A 41 4.31 2.49 7.01
N SER A 42 3.08 1.98 7.09
CA SER A 42 1.97 2.55 6.31
C SER A 42 1.48 3.87 6.92
N GLU A 43 1.59 4.05 8.23
CA GLU A 43 1.31 5.31 8.93
C GLU A 43 2.28 6.40 8.55
N SER A 44 3.60 6.13 8.49
CA SER A 44 4.59 7.12 8.06
C SER A 44 4.40 7.50 6.59
N ALA A 45 4.16 6.53 5.71
CA ALA A 45 3.86 6.78 4.30
C ALA A 45 2.57 7.60 4.13
N ASN A 46 1.52 7.27 4.87
CA ASN A 46 0.27 8.05 4.85
C ASN A 46 0.48 9.46 5.41
N HIS A 47 1.30 9.63 6.42
CA HIS A 47 1.62 10.95 6.97
C HIS A 47 2.31 11.82 5.92
N LEU A 48 3.30 11.27 5.20
CA LEU A 48 3.94 11.94 4.08
C LEU A 48 2.92 12.32 3.01
N LEU A 49 2.13 11.35 2.52
CA LEU A 49 1.16 11.58 1.44
C LEU A 49 0.11 12.63 1.78
N LYS A 50 -0.34 12.72 3.04
CA LYS A 50 -1.31 13.74 3.49
C LYS A 50 -0.79 15.18 3.34
N GLY A 51 0.53 15.39 3.31
CA GLY A 51 1.12 16.70 3.04
C GLY A 51 1.04 17.12 1.57
N TYR A 52 0.97 16.14 0.65
CA TYR A 52 1.00 16.38 -0.80
C TYR A 52 -0.36 16.22 -1.47
N ILE A 53 -1.24 15.38 -0.90
CA ILE A 53 -2.47 14.92 -1.54
C ILE A 53 -3.66 15.31 -0.68
N PRO A 54 -4.58 16.17 -1.18
CA PRO A 54 -5.77 16.54 -0.43
C PRO A 54 -6.72 15.34 -0.25
N PRO A 55 -7.51 15.32 0.82
CA PRO A 55 -8.57 14.33 1.00
C PRO A 55 -9.52 14.32 -0.19
N GLY A 56 -9.89 13.13 -0.67
CA GLY A 56 -10.81 12.99 -1.81
C GLY A 56 -10.19 13.28 -3.18
N CYS A 57 -8.86 13.36 -3.27
CA CYS A 57 -8.15 13.51 -4.54
C CYS A 57 -8.55 12.40 -5.54
N PRO A 58 -8.98 12.74 -6.77
CA PRO A 58 -9.29 11.75 -7.79
C PRO A 58 -8.02 11.00 -8.22
N MET A 59 -8.17 9.71 -8.57
CA MET A 59 -7.02 8.80 -8.80
C MET A 59 -6.01 9.31 -9.83
N HIS A 60 -6.45 10.00 -10.89
CA HIS A 60 -5.53 10.53 -11.89
C HIS A 60 -4.63 11.65 -11.33
N LEU A 61 -5.14 12.47 -10.40
CA LEU A 61 -4.34 13.48 -9.70
C LEU A 61 -3.46 12.85 -8.62
N PHE A 62 -3.94 11.79 -7.96
CA PHE A 62 -3.12 11.00 -7.03
C PHE A 62 -1.85 10.48 -7.72
N VAL A 63 -1.98 9.85 -8.89
CA VAL A 63 -0.84 9.31 -9.64
C VAL A 63 0.16 10.41 -10.00
N LYS A 64 -0.33 11.54 -10.52
CA LYS A 64 0.52 12.68 -10.88
C LYS A 64 1.29 13.24 -9.68
N GLN A 65 0.63 13.39 -8.52
CA GLN A 65 1.29 13.86 -7.30
C GLN A 65 2.27 12.82 -6.76
N PHE A 66 1.94 11.54 -6.86
CA PHE A 66 2.81 10.46 -6.43
C PHE A 66 4.12 10.40 -7.24
N GLU A 67 4.04 10.57 -8.57
CA GLU A 67 5.23 10.66 -9.42
C GLU A 67 6.12 11.86 -9.05
N LYS A 68 5.51 13.00 -8.74
CA LYS A 68 6.24 14.18 -8.27
C LYS A 68 6.99 13.91 -6.97
N ILE A 69 6.32 13.33 -5.97
CA ILE A 69 6.95 12.95 -4.68
C ILE A 69 8.15 12.04 -4.91
N ARG A 70 8.03 11.07 -5.83
CA ARG A 70 9.13 10.16 -6.16
C ARG A 70 10.33 10.90 -6.75
N PHE A 71 10.09 11.82 -7.69
CA PHE A 71 11.14 12.61 -8.30
C PHE A 71 11.85 13.51 -7.28
N ASP A 72 11.07 14.19 -6.43
CA ASP A 72 11.60 15.07 -5.39
C ASP A 72 12.51 14.27 -4.42
N HIS A 73 12.07 13.09 -3.99
CA HIS A 73 12.85 12.19 -3.13
C HIS A 73 14.16 11.73 -3.78
N GLU A 74 14.11 11.28 -5.04
CA GLU A 74 15.28 10.83 -5.79
C GLU A 74 16.29 11.97 -6.00
N SER A 75 15.80 13.20 -6.20
CA SER A 75 16.65 14.39 -6.32
C SER A 75 17.36 14.73 -5.00
N GLU A 76 16.66 14.58 -3.88
CA GLU A 76 17.20 14.80 -2.53
C GLU A 76 18.24 13.74 -2.17
N GLU A 77 17.98 12.48 -2.45
CA GLU A 77 18.93 11.38 -2.25
C GLU A 77 20.20 11.60 -3.09
N SER A 78 20.06 11.95 -4.38
CA SER A 78 21.20 12.26 -5.25
C SER A 78 22.02 13.45 -4.73
N TYR A 79 21.36 14.47 -4.19
CA TYR A 79 22.04 15.61 -3.60
C TYR A 79 22.79 15.23 -2.32
N GLN A 80 22.18 14.44 -1.43
CA GLN A 80 22.84 13.97 -0.21
C GLN A 80 24.05 13.07 -0.55
N GLU A 81 23.90 12.15 -1.50
CA GLU A 81 24.96 11.23 -1.90
C GLU A 81 26.20 11.97 -2.44
N LYS A 82 26.00 13.01 -3.26
CA LYS A 82 27.07 13.90 -3.74
C LYS A 82 27.73 14.70 -2.61
N ARG A 83 26.98 15.01 -1.55
CA ARG A 83 27.47 15.73 -0.37
C ARG A 83 28.30 14.83 0.55
N THR A 84 27.89 13.57 0.68
CA THR A 84 28.47 12.61 1.64
C THR A 84 29.58 11.76 1.03
N SER A 85 29.67 11.70 -0.30
CA SER A 85 30.82 11.11 -0.97
C SER A 85 32.04 12.02 -0.78
N ILE A 86 32.99 11.58 0.04
CA ILE A 86 34.35 12.13 0.19
C ILE A 86 35.24 11.52 -0.90
#